data_AF-A0A183H458-F1
#
_entry.id   AF-A0A183H458-F1
#
_cell.length_a   1.000
_cell.length_b   1.000
_cell.length_c   1.000
_cell.angle_alpha   90.00
_cell.angle_beta   90.00
_cell.angle_gamma   90.00
#
_symmetry.space_group_name_H-M   'P 1'
#
loop_
_entity.id
_entity.type
_entity.pdbx_description
1 polymer ?
#
loop_
_entity_poly.entity_id
_entity_poly.type
_entity_poly.pdbx_seq_one_letter_code
_entity_poly.pdbx_strand_id
1 'polypeptide(L)'
;MITVKHIYEIAKIKANDKCLIGVPLKLICEQLIKTAHTIGLKIVREHLDPVEYRKFLEERKLIVDKELKKIEEEKAAKVLRTTPGSSTS
;
A
#
# COMPACT_ATOMS: atom_id res chain seq x y z
N MET A 1 7.02 -3.69 3.90
CA MET A 1 6.96 -3.78 5.36
C MET A 1 7.51 -2.50 5.98
N ILE A 2 7.07 -2.15 7.19
CA ILE A 2 7.52 -0.97 7.94
C ILE A 2 7.74 -1.31 9.42
N THR A 3 8.39 -0.44 10.19
CA THR A 3 8.61 -0.66 11.63
C THR A 3 7.66 0.15 12.50
N VAL A 4 7.61 -0.18 13.80
CA VAL A 4 6.92 0.64 14.81
C VAL A 4 7.49 2.06 14.89
N LYS A 5 8.79 2.25 14.61
CA LYS A 5 9.40 3.59 14.51
C LYS A 5 8.75 4.43 13.41
N HIS A 6 8.47 3.84 12.24
CA HIS A 6 7.76 4.56 11.17
C HIS A 6 6.34 4.96 11.61
N ILE A 7 5.62 4.08 12.31
CA ILE A 7 4.30 4.41 12.87
C ILE A 7 4.39 5.58 13.85
N TYR A 8 5.40 5.58 14.71
CA TYR A 8 5.61 6.65 15.68
C TYR A 8 5.88 8.00 15.01
N GLU A 9 6.72 8.04 13.97
CA GLU A 9 6.99 9.27 13.22
C GLU A 9 5.71 9.81 12.54
N ILE A 10 4.90 8.92 11.94
CA ILE A 10 3.59 9.28 11.37
C ILE A 10 2.65 9.79 12.47
N ALA A 11 2.62 9.13 13.63
CA ALA A 11 1.77 9.51 14.75
C ALA A 11 2.11 10.91 15.29
N LYS A 12 3.39 11.28 15.35
CA LYS A 12 3.83 12.63 15.78
C LYS A 12 3.30 13.71 14.86
N ILE A 13 3.31 13.49 13.56
CA ILE A 13 2.75 14.43 12.58
C ILE A 13 1.23 14.49 12.77
N LYS A 14 0.60 13.31 12.86
CA LYS A 14 -0.85 13.16 12.97
C LYS A 14 -1.44 13.73 14.26
N ALA A 15 -0.69 13.74 15.35
CA ALA A 15 -1.11 14.31 16.63
C ALA A 15 -1.39 15.83 16.54
N ASN A 16 -0.92 16.51 15.50
CA ASN A 16 -1.23 17.92 15.25
C ASN A 16 -2.59 18.14 14.56
N ASP A 17 -3.28 17.07 14.15
CA ASP A 17 -4.61 17.17 13.56
C ASP A 17 -5.59 17.74 14.59
N LYS A 18 -6.44 18.70 14.18
CA LYS A 18 -7.44 19.33 15.07
C LYS A 18 -8.34 18.34 15.81
N CYS A 19 -8.65 17.22 15.17
CA CYS A 19 -9.50 16.17 15.74
C CYS A 19 -8.80 15.27 16.76
N LEU A 20 -7.48 15.40 16.94
CA LEU A 20 -6.66 14.58 17.83
C LEU A 20 -6.03 15.38 18.98
N ILE A 21 -6.44 16.63 19.17
CA ILE A 21 -6.01 17.46 20.29
C ILE A 21 -6.35 16.76 21.62
N GLY A 22 -5.35 16.62 22.50
CA GLY A 22 -5.51 15.95 23.79
C GLY A 22 -5.54 14.42 23.74
N VAL A 23 -5.46 13.81 22.55
CA VAL A 23 -5.39 12.35 22.41
C VAL A 23 -3.96 11.88 22.70
N PRO A 24 -3.75 10.91 23.62
CA PRO A 24 -2.44 10.34 23.87
C PRO A 24 -1.81 9.73 22.61
N LEU A 25 -0.52 10.02 22.37
CA LEU A 25 0.22 9.54 21.20
C LEU A 25 0.18 8.01 21.04
N LYS A 26 0.13 7.27 22.16
CA LYS A 26 -0.03 5.81 22.18
C LYS A 26 -1.31 5.36 21.47
N LEU A 27 -2.45 6.02 21.74
CA LEU A 27 -3.72 5.68 21.09
C LEU A 27 -3.68 5.98 19.59
N ILE A 28 -3.02 7.05 19.19
CA ILE A 28 -2.82 7.40 17.78
C ILE A 28 -1.98 6.31 17.08
N CYS A 29 -0.89 5.86 17.72
CA CYS A 29 -0.09 4.74 17.21
C CYS A 29 -0.91 3.45 17.07
N GLU A 30 -1.71 3.09 18.08
CA GLU A 30 -2.57 1.89 18.04
C GLU A 30 -3.61 1.96 16.91
N GLN A 31 -4.21 3.14 16.69
CA GLN A 31 -5.11 3.38 15.57
C GLN A 31 -4.40 3.22 14.23
N LEU A 32 -3.21 3.81 14.08
CA LEU A 32 -2.40 3.68 12.86
C LEU A 32 -1.97 2.24 12.57
N ILE A 33 -1.64 1.45 13.61
CA ILE A 33 -1.33 0.02 13.47
C ILE A 33 -2.55 -0.74 12.91
N LYS A 34 -3.75 -0.47 13.44
CA LYS A 34 -4.99 -1.07 12.93
C LYS A 34 -5.22 -0.70 11.46
N THR A 35 -5.10 0.58 11.12
CA THR A 35 -5.23 1.05 9.73
C THR A 35 -4.23 0.36 8.81
N ALA A 36 -2.96 0.25 9.23
CA ALA A 36 -1.91 -0.41 8.47
C ALA A 36 -2.24 -1.89 8.17
N HIS A 37 -2.77 -2.63 9.15
CA HIS A 37 -3.20 -4.01 8.94
C HIS A 37 -4.38 -4.10 7.95
N THR A 38 -5.35 -3.20 8.02
CA THR A 38 -6.50 -3.17 7.09
C THR A 38 -6.06 -2.97 5.63
N ILE A 39 -4.99 -2.21 5.39
CA ILE A 39 -4.44 -1.98 4.03
C ILE A 39 -3.36 -3.00 3.63
N GLY A 40 -3.15 -4.06 4.43
CA GLY A 40 -2.21 -5.13 4.11
C GLY A 40 -0.73 -4.81 4.40
N LEU A 41 -0.43 -3.78 5.19
CA LEU A 41 0.95 -3.48 5.60
C LEU A 41 1.39 -4.38 6.75
N LYS A 42 2.53 -5.06 6.55
CA LYS A 42 3.24 -5.77 7.62
C LYS A 42 4.08 -4.79 8.45
N ILE A 43 3.80 -4.74 9.76
CA ILE A 43 4.55 -3.97 10.75
C ILE A 43 5.52 -4.88 11.52
N VAL A 44 6.76 -4.46 11.66
CA VAL A 44 7.85 -5.15 12.36
C VAL A 44 8.22 -4.36 13.63
N ARG A 45 8.48 -5.04 14.75
CA ARG A 45 8.67 -4.38 16.06
C ARG A 45 9.99 -3.62 16.17
N GLU A 46 11.11 -4.27 15.86
CA GLU A 46 12.44 -3.75 16.17
C GLU A 46 13.15 -3.21 14.93
N HIS A 47 13.70 -4.10 14.11
CA HIS A 47 14.51 -3.74 12.95
C HIS A 47 14.07 -4.49 11.70
N LEU A 48 14.27 -3.85 10.55
CA LEU A 48 14.15 -4.50 9.26
C LEU A 48 15.48 -5.17 8.96
N ASP A 49 15.49 -6.50 8.89
CA ASP A 49 16.65 -7.22 8.36
C ASP A 49 16.87 -6.79 6.90
N PRO A 50 18.05 -6.28 6.52
CA PRO A 50 18.28 -5.77 5.18
C PRO A 50 18.11 -6.83 4.08
N VAL A 51 18.45 -8.08 4.36
CA VAL A 51 18.37 -9.19 3.40
C VAL A 51 16.92 -9.59 3.19
N GLU A 52 16.16 -9.77 4.26
CA GLU A 52 14.72 -10.03 4.17
C GLU A 52 13.97 -8.87 3.53
N TYR A 53 14.32 -7.63 3.88
CA TYR A 53 13.69 -6.45 3.30
C TYR A 53 13.96 -6.35 1.80
N ARG A 54 15.19 -6.61 1.37
CA ARG A 54 15.53 -6.65 -0.06
C ARG A 54 14.75 -7.74 -0.79
N LYS A 55 14.69 -8.96 -0.23
CA LYS A 55 13.91 -10.06 -0.80
C LYS A 55 12.44 -9.69 -0.96
N PHE A 56 11.84 -9.08 0.06
CA PHE A 56 10.47 -8.56 0.00
C PHE A 56 10.26 -7.55 -1.13
N LEU A 57 11.21 -6.63 -1.35
CA LEU A 57 11.11 -5.64 -2.43
C LEU A 57 11.20 -6.30 -3.82
N GLU A 58 12.10 -7.26 -4.00
CA GLU A 58 12.26 -8.01 -5.25
C GLU A 58 11.00 -8.82 -5.57
N GLU A 59 10.45 -9.56 -4.59
CA GLU A 59 9.19 -10.30 -4.74
C GLU A 59 8.02 -9.36 -5.05
N ARG A 60 7.93 -8.21 -4.36
CA ARG A 60 6.84 -7.25 -4.58
C ARG A 60 6.90 -6.63 -5.96
N LYS A 61 8.10 -6.38 -6.50
CA LYS A 61 8.28 -5.88 -7.86
C LYS A 61 7.68 -6.82 -8.90
N LEU A 62 7.95 -8.12 -8.79
CA LEU A 62 7.39 -9.13 -9.70
C LEU A 62 5.85 -9.18 -9.65
N ILE A 63 5.27 -9.04 -8.46
CA ILE A 63 3.81 -9.00 -8.29
C ILE A 63 3.21 -7.76 -8.97
N VAL A 64 3.80 -6.59 -8.72
CA VAL A 64 3.32 -5.32 -9.31
C VAL A 64 3.42 -5.35 -10.84
N ASP A 65 4.53 -5.86 -11.39
CA ASP A 65 4.69 -5.98 -12.84
C ASP A 65 3.63 -6.91 -13.45
N LYS A 66 3.26 -7.99 -12.76
CA LYS A 66 2.19 -8.90 -13.18
C LYS A 66 0.80 -8.25 -13.10
N GLU A 67 0.53 -7.51 -12.02
CA GLU A 67 -0.73 -6.78 -11.84
C GLU A 67 -0.91 -5.69 -12.90
N LEU A 68 0.15 -4.96 -13.23
CA LEU A 68 0.15 -3.94 -14.28
C LEU A 68 -0.14 -4.54 -15.66
N LYS A 69 0.52 -5.64 -16.02
CA LYS A 69 0.25 -6.36 -17.29
C LYS A 69 -1.20 -6.81 -17.38
N LYS A 70 -1.74 -7.40 -16.31
CA LYS A 70 -3.14 -7.83 -16.27
C LYS A 70 -4.11 -6.65 -16.46
N ILE A 71 -3.82 -5.51 -15.83
CA ILE A 71 -4.63 -4.30 -15.99
C ILE A 71 -4.60 -3.79 -17.44
N GLU A 72 -3.44 -3.84 -18.09
CA GLU A 72 -3.29 -3.44 -19.49
C GLU A 72 -4.03 -4.38 -20.45
N GLU A 73 -3.89 -5.69 -20.27
CA GLU A 73 -4.63 -6.71 -21.03
C GLU A 73 -6.15 -6.55 -20.87
N GLU A 74 -6.63 -6.31 -19.63
CA GLU A 74 -8.05 -6.08 -19.37
C GLU A 74 -8.55 -4.80 -20.05
N LYS A 75 -7.75 -3.72 -20.03
CA LYS A 75 -8.07 -2.47 -20.72
C LYS A 75 -8.12 -2.68 -22.23
N ALA A 76 -7.14 -3.36 -22.82
CA ALA A 76 -7.11 -3.66 -24.25
C ALA A 76 -8.30 -4.52 -24.69
N ALA A 77 -8.64 -5.56 -23.92
CA ALA A 77 -9.81 -6.40 -24.18
C ALA A 77 -11.13 -5.60 -24.11
N LYS A 78 -11.25 -4.66 -23.15
CA LYS A 78 -12.40 -3.77 -23.05
C LYS A 78 -12.51 -2.84 -24.27
N VAL A 79 -11.41 -2.28 -24.76
CA VAL A 79 -11.39 -1.43 -25.97
C VAL A 79 -11.85 -2.21 -27.20
N LEU A 80 -11.30 -3.40 -27.43
CA LEU A 80 -11.66 -4.27 -28.55
C LEU A 80 -13.15 -4.69 -28.54
N ARG A 81 -13.74 -4.81 -27.34
CA ARG A 81 -15.18 -5.11 -27.17
C ARG A 81 -16.09 -3.93 -27.51
N THR A 82 -15.63 -2.69 -27.34
CA THR A 82 -16.46 -1.48 -27.48
C THR A 82 -16.37 -0.82 -28.85
N THR A 83 -15.46 -1.24 -29.72
CA THR A 83 -15.47 -0.84 -31.14
C THR A 83 -16.55 -1.65 -31.88
N PRO A 84 -17.69 -1.05 -32.28
CA PRO A 84 -18.63 -1.72 -33.17
C PRO A 84 -17.92 -1.90 -34.52
N GLY A 85 -18.02 -3.09 -35.10
CA GLY A 85 -17.25 -3.49 -36.27
C GLY A 85 -17.23 -2.44 -37.38
N SER A 86 -16.06 -1.85 -37.63
CA SER A 86 -15.75 -1.21 -38.90
C SER A 86 -15.31 -2.29 -39.90
N SER A 87 -16.28 -3.06 -40.40
CA SER A 87 -16.22 -3.87 -41.63
C SER A 87 -17.65 -4.38 -41.87
N THR A 88 -18.36 -4.08 -42.95
CA THR A 88 -17.93 -4.17 -44.36
C THR A 88 -18.76 -3.25 -45.27
N SER A 89 -18.07 -2.53 -46.17
CA SER A 89 -18.58 -2.25 -47.53
C SER A 89 -18.56 -3.52 -48.37
#